data_AF-A0A7G1G711-F1
#
_entry.id   AF-A0A7G1G711-F1
#
_cell.length_a   1.000
_cell.length_b   1.000
_cell.length_c   1.000
_cell.angle_alpha   90.00
_cell.angle_beta   90.00
_cell.angle_gamma   90.00
#
_symmetry.space_group_name_H-M   'P 1'
#
loop_
_entity.id
_entity.type
_entity.pdbx_description
1 polymer ?
#
loop_
_entity_poly.entity_id
_entity_poly.type
_entity_poly.pdbx_seq_one_letter_code
_entity_poly.pdbx_strand_id
1 'polypeptide(L)'
;MIEKEKKYILNEKNFKRLIKNAIKYSVIIQWYNEKNERIRVEILNNEELWTKNIKIPLNELKRIEKEYKISKPNMDSLKDFKVVIKKRYYLFFDPEIIIDEILNPKNSIKYKNYEKIRYLLEIEEKSKRIDSFDNYIKNKFDFLPKAANFSNYFLSEKCNISPEELLVEGKNV
;
A
#
# COMPACT_ATOMS: atom_id res chain seq x y z
N MET A 1 7.50 -12.31 11.35
CA MET A 1 7.92 -13.01 10.12
C MET A 1 8.99 -12.17 9.42
N ILE A 2 9.98 -12.79 8.76
CA ILE A 2 10.91 -12.05 7.90
C ILE A 2 10.28 -11.98 6.51
N GLU A 3 9.94 -10.78 6.07
CA GLU A 3 9.41 -10.54 4.72
C GLU A 3 10.53 -10.08 3.81
N LYS A 4 10.45 -10.47 2.53
CA LYS A 4 11.31 -9.97 1.46
C LYS A 4 10.40 -9.40 0.37
N GLU A 5 10.51 -8.10 0.11
CA GLU A 5 9.68 -7.39 -0.86
C GLU A 5 10.50 -6.49 -1.78
N LYS A 6 9.94 -6.09 -2.93
CA LYS A 6 10.47 -5.00 -3.75
C LYS A 6 9.35 -4.23 -4.43
N LYS A 7 9.54 -2.92 -4.56
CA LYS A 7 8.60 -1.98 -5.16
C LYS A 7 9.11 -1.40 -6.46
N TYR A 8 8.18 -1.08 -7.35
CA TYR A 8 8.42 -0.45 -8.63
C TYR A 8 7.39 0.63 -8.93
N ILE A 9 7.81 1.66 -9.65
CA ILE A 9 6.94 2.72 -10.15
C ILE A 9 6.43 2.32 -11.54
N LEU A 10 5.10 2.35 -11.72
CA LEU A 10 4.45 2.16 -13.01
C LEU A 10 4.07 3.49 -13.63
N ASN A 11 4.14 3.56 -14.96
CA ASN A 11 3.42 4.58 -15.70
C ASN A 11 1.95 4.18 -15.87
N GLU A 12 1.10 5.15 -16.22
CA GLU A 12 -0.35 4.94 -16.36
C GLU A 12 -0.70 3.86 -17.41
N LYS A 13 0.03 3.80 -18.53
CA LYS A 13 -0.18 2.79 -19.58
C LYS A 13 0.00 1.37 -19.03
N ASN A 14 1.10 1.12 -18.32
CA ASN A 14 1.39 -0.18 -17.72
C ASN A 14 0.43 -0.51 -16.58
N PHE A 15 0.08 0.48 -15.74
CA PHE A 15 -0.96 0.34 -14.72
C PHE A 15 -2.28 -0.15 -15.32
N LYS A 16 -2.85 0.59 -16.28
CA LYS A 16 -4.12 0.24 -16.95
C LYS A 16 -4.09 -1.12 -17.62
N ARG A 17 -2.93 -1.53 -18.17
CA ARG A 17 -2.77 -2.85 -18.78
C ARG A 17 -2.84 -3.97 -17.74
N LEU A 18 -2.14 -3.82 -16.62
CA LEU A 18 -1.98 -4.87 -15.63
C LEU A 18 -3.24 -5.08 -14.77
N ILE A 19 -3.92 -3.99 -14.36
CA ILE A 19 -5.09 -4.09 -13.48
C ILE A 19 -6.28 -4.82 -14.11
N LYS A 20 -6.33 -4.97 -15.44
CA LYS A 20 -7.36 -5.75 -16.14
C LYS A 20 -7.40 -7.21 -15.71
N ASN A 21 -6.28 -7.73 -15.22
CA ASN A 21 -6.13 -9.11 -14.75
C ASN A 21 -6.16 -9.20 -13.22
N ALA A 22 -6.61 -8.16 -12.52
CA ALA A 22 -6.71 -8.20 -11.07
C ALA A 22 -7.79 -9.21 -10.62
N ILE A 23 -7.41 -10.09 -9.70
CA ILE A 23 -8.29 -11.11 -9.12
C ILE A 23 -9.33 -10.46 -8.22
N LYS A 24 -8.90 -9.45 -7.46
CA LYS A 24 -9.74 -8.63 -6.58
C LYS A 24 -9.08 -7.28 -6.32
N TYR A 25 -9.84 -6.36 -5.75
CA TYR A 25 -9.32 -5.11 -5.22
C TYR A 25 -9.87 -4.81 -3.83
N SER A 26 -9.14 -4.01 -3.06
CA SER A 26 -9.58 -3.43 -1.79
C SER A 26 -9.12 -1.99 -1.67
N VAL A 27 -9.85 -1.17 -0.91
CA VAL A 27 -9.38 0.17 -0.54
C VAL A 27 -8.67 0.07 0.79
N ILE A 28 -7.51 0.72 0.90
CA ILE A 28 -6.67 0.69 2.09
C ILE A 28 -6.40 2.11 2.54
N ILE A 29 -6.69 2.38 3.80
CA ILE A 29 -6.31 3.63 4.48
C ILE A 29 -5.35 3.29 5.60
N GLN A 30 -4.21 3.98 5.65
CA GLN A 30 -3.14 3.72 6.61
C GLN A 30 -2.72 5.01 7.30
N TRP A 31 -2.91 5.07 8.62
CA TRP A 31 -2.44 6.15 9.47
C TRP A 31 -1.14 5.75 10.17
N TYR A 32 -0.20 6.68 10.19
CA TYR A 32 1.14 6.52 10.77
C TYR A 32 1.37 7.55 11.86
N ASN A 33 1.77 7.07 13.04
CA ASN A 33 2.27 7.97 14.08
C ASN A 33 3.76 8.30 13.85
N GLU A 34 4.30 9.17 14.71
CA GLU A 34 5.69 9.60 14.66
C GLU A 34 6.70 8.47 14.89
N LYS A 35 6.28 7.39 15.55
CA LYS A 35 7.08 6.17 15.77
C LYS A 35 7.00 5.19 14.59
N ASN A 36 6.36 5.58 13.49
CA ASN A 36 6.13 4.73 12.32
C ASN A 36 5.31 3.46 12.65
N GLU A 37 4.51 3.48 13.72
CA GLU A 37 3.46 2.48 13.93
C GLU A 37 2.30 2.80 13.00
N ARG A 38 1.69 1.74 12.45
CA ARG A 38 0.63 1.87 11.46
C ARG A 38 -0.69 1.33 12.02
N ILE A 39 -1.74 2.12 11.91
CA ILE A 39 -3.12 1.65 11.97
C ILE A 39 -3.64 1.61 10.55
N ARG A 40 -4.17 0.47 10.12
CA ARG A 40 -4.68 0.24 8.77
C ARG A 40 -6.12 -0.23 8.86
N VAL A 41 -6.96 0.30 7.97
CA VAL A 41 -8.21 -0.34 7.57
C VAL A 41 -8.09 -0.82 6.13
N GLU A 42 -8.48 -2.06 5.90
CA GLU A 42 -8.75 -2.59 4.57
C GLU A 42 -10.27 -2.70 4.39
N ILE A 43 -10.77 -2.16 3.29
CA ILE A 43 -12.19 -2.11 2.92
C ILE A 43 -12.37 -2.99 1.70
N LEU A 44 -13.13 -4.08 1.86
CA LEU A 44 -13.46 -5.00 0.79
C LEU A 44 -14.97 -5.29 0.86
N ASN A 45 -15.72 -5.00 -0.20
CA ASN A 45 -17.18 -5.18 -0.23
C ASN A 45 -17.90 -4.51 0.96
N ASN A 46 -17.48 -3.30 1.34
CA ASN A 46 -17.94 -2.56 2.52
C ASN A 46 -17.63 -3.17 3.90
N GLU A 47 -16.94 -4.31 3.95
CA GLU A 47 -16.41 -4.86 5.20
C GLU A 47 -15.08 -4.21 5.56
N GLU A 48 -14.93 -3.86 6.84
CA GLU A 48 -13.73 -3.21 7.38
C GLU A 48 -12.89 -4.22 8.17
N LEU A 49 -11.65 -4.44 7.75
CA LEU A 49 -10.65 -5.15 8.52
C LEU A 49 -9.62 -4.17 9.09
N TRP A 50 -9.64 -4.00 10.41
CA TRP A 50 -8.71 -3.12 11.12
C TRP A 50 -7.50 -3.89 11.65
N THR A 51 -6.31 -3.38 11.37
CA THR A 51 -5.05 -3.96 11.84
C THR A 51 -4.10 -2.90 12.38
N LYS A 52 -3.41 -3.21 13.47
CA LYS A 52 -2.25 -2.47 13.95
C LYS A 52 -0.98 -3.21 13.52
N ASN A 53 -0.04 -2.50 12.90
CA ASN A 53 1.23 -3.05 12.47
C ASN A 53 2.40 -2.29 13.08
N ILE A 54 3.41 -3.04 13.47
CA ILE A 54 4.72 -2.53 13.87
C ILE A 54 5.75 -3.18 12.94
N LYS A 55 6.45 -2.36 12.16
CA LYS A 55 7.50 -2.81 11.24
C LYS A 55 8.86 -2.39 11.78
N ILE A 56 9.73 -3.36 12.01
CA ILE A 56 11.11 -3.14 12.45
C ILE A 56 12.02 -3.48 11.26
N PRO A 57 12.68 -2.49 10.62
CA PRO A 57 13.55 -2.75 9.48
C PRO A 57 14.79 -3.54 9.92
N LEU A 58 15.19 -4.53 9.13
CA LEU A 58 16.46 -5.26 9.31
C LEU A 58 17.50 -4.82 8.27
N ASN A 59 17.08 -4.63 7.02
CA ASN A 59 17.87 -4.04 5.93
C ASN A 59 16.92 -3.50 4.82
N GLU A 60 17.46 -3.10 3.67
CA GLU A 60 16.68 -2.53 2.55
C GLU A 60 15.54 -3.43 2.03
N LEU A 61 15.70 -4.76 2.13
CA LEU A 61 14.75 -5.73 1.60
C LEU A 61 14.00 -6.51 2.69
N LYS A 62 14.55 -6.57 3.91
CA LYS A 62 14.04 -7.40 5.01
C LYS A 62 13.53 -6.57 6.18
N ARG A 63 12.38 -6.99 6.70
CA ARG A 63 11.73 -6.40 7.88
C ARG A 63 11.11 -7.47 8.77
N ILE A 64 11.03 -7.19 10.07
CA ILE A 64 10.16 -7.91 11.00
C ILE A 64 8.83 -7.16 11.04
N GLU A 65 7.76 -7.85 10.65
CA GLU A 65 6.40 -7.35 10.82
C GLU A 65 5.72 -8.08 11.98
N LYS A 66 5.12 -7.29 12.89
CA LYS A 66 4.12 -7.73 13.86
C LYS A 66 2.78 -7.12 13.46
N GLU A 67 1.79 -7.95 13.18
CA GLU A 67 0.44 -7.55 12.82
C GLU A 67 -0.55 -8.03 13.88
N TYR A 68 -1.45 -7.15 14.30
CA TYR A 68 -2.52 -7.43 15.25
C TYR A 68 -3.84 -7.02 14.64
N LYS A 69 -4.82 -7.94 14.59
CA LYS A 69 -6.22 -7.57 14.33
C LYS A 69 -6.74 -6.78 15.52
N ILE A 70 -7.40 -5.67 15.26
CA ILE A 70 -7.97 -4.79 16.29
C ILE A 70 -9.43 -4.48 15.95
N SER A 71 -10.20 -4.02 16.92
CA SER A 71 -11.47 -3.35 16.64
C SER A 71 -11.21 -1.97 16.02
N LYS A 72 -12.26 -1.38 15.46
CA LYS A 72 -12.22 0.01 14.98
C LYS A 72 -11.71 0.93 16.11
N PRO A 73 -10.62 1.68 15.90
CA PRO A 73 -10.06 2.56 16.92
C PRO A 73 -10.91 3.81 17.11
N ASN A 74 -10.59 4.59 18.16
CA ASN A 74 -11.11 5.94 18.27
C ASN A 74 -10.52 6.81 17.14
N MET A 75 -11.37 7.29 16.24
CA MET A 75 -10.97 8.05 15.05
C MET A 75 -10.33 9.40 15.41
N ASP A 76 -10.71 10.02 16.53
CA ASP A 76 -10.10 11.27 17.00
C ASP A 76 -8.59 11.12 17.24
N SER A 77 -8.16 9.94 17.70
CA SER A 77 -6.75 9.65 17.94
C SER A 77 -5.88 9.62 16.67
N LEU A 78 -6.51 9.55 15.50
CA LEU A 78 -5.84 9.46 14.20
C LEU A 78 -5.68 10.83 13.53
N LYS A 79 -6.25 11.91 14.07
CA LYS A 79 -6.27 13.25 13.44
C LYS A 79 -4.88 13.81 13.16
N ASP A 80 -3.93 13.56 14.06
CA ASP A 80 -2.56 14.09 13.93
C ASP A 80 -1.63 13.16 13.15
N PHE A 81 -2.11 11.98 12.76
CA PHE A 81 -1.29 10.98 12.08
C PHE A 81 -1.14 11.34 10.61
N LYS A 82 0.01 10.98 10.03
CA LYS A 82 0.18 11.03 8.57
C LYS A 82 -0.61 9.90 7.95
N VAL A 83 -1.23 10.15 6.80
CA VAL A 83 -2.09 9.17 6.14
C VAL A 83 -1.66 8.90 4.71
N VAL A 84 -1.93 7.67 4.27
CA VAL A 84 -1.97 7.30 2.85
C VAL A 84 -3.25 6.50 2.59
N ILE A 85 -3.92 6.82 1.50
CA ILE A 85 -5.08 6.08 0.99
C ILE A 85 -4.76 5.55 -0.40
N LYS A 86 -5.18 4.32 -0.68
CA LYS A 86 -4.88 3.65 -1.94
C LYS A 86 -5.92 2.59 -2.31
N LYS A 87 -6.09 2.34 -3.60
CA LYS A 87 -6.79 1.18 -4.14
C LYS A 87 -5.77 0.11 -4.48
N ARG A 88 -5.85 -1.04 -3.82
CA ARG A 88 -4.94 -2.18 -4.01
C ARG A 88 -5.58 -3.21 -4.90
N TYR A 89 -4.89 -3.58 -5.97
CA TYR A 89 -5.26 -4.63 -6.90
C TYR A 89 -4.37 -5.85 -6.67
N TYR A 90 -4.97 -7.02 -6.50
CA TYR A 90 -4.24 -8.28 -6.31
C TYR A 90 -4.12 -9.00 -7.64
N LEU A 91 -2.89 -9.17 -8.14
CA LEU A 91 -2.62 -9.90 -9.38
C LEU A 91 -2.29 -11.37 -9.12
N PHE A 92 -1.50 -11.64 -8.07
CA PHE A 92 -1.08 -12.98 -7.65
C PHE A 92 -0.95 -13.04 -6.13
N PHE A 93 -1.18 -14.21 -5.54
CA PHE A 93 -1.08 -14.42 -4.07
C PHE A 93 0.21 -15.11 -3.62
N ASP A 94 0.88 -15.90 -4.47
CA ASP A 94 2.18 -16.53 -4.15
C ASP A 94 3.10 -16.70 -5.39
N PRO A 95 4.20 -15.91 -5.53
CA PRO A 95 4.49 -14.73 -4.70
C PRO A 95 3.32 -13.74 -4.75
N GLU A 96 3.18 -12.95 -3.69
CA GLU A 96 2.19 -11.89 -3.73
C GLU A 96 2.66 -10.82 -4.71
N ILE A 97 1.82 -10.49 -5.68
CA ILE A 97 2.05 -9.38 -6.61
C ILE A 97 0.81 -8.52 -6.60
N ILE A 98 1.01 -7.27 -6.22
CA ILE A 98 -0.06 -6.29 -6.10
C ILE A 98 0.30 -5.02 -6.86
N ILE A 99 -0.73 -4.26 -7.20
CA ILE A 99 -0.60 -2.90 -7.71
C ILE A 99 -1.39 -1.97 -6.79
N ASP A 100 -0.76 -0.93 -6.28
CA ASP A 100 -1.40 0.14 -5.52
C ASP A 100 -1.58 1.37 -6.43
N GLU A 101 -2.82 1.85 -6.55
CA GLU A 101 -3.12 3.21 -7.00
C GLU A 101 -3.27 4.10 -5.77
N ILE A 102 -2.36 5.07 -5.59
CA ILE A 102 -2.49 6.08 -4.54
C ILE A 102 -3.67 6.99 -4.90
N LEU A 103 -4.54 7.23 -3.94
CA LEU A 103 -5.74 8.04 -4.09
C LEU A 103 -5.57 9.37 -3.34
N ASN A 104 -6.26 10.41 -3.80
CA ASN A 104 -6.29 11.70 -3.13
C ASN A 104 -7.71 12.31 -3.19
N PRO A 105 -8.69 11.73 -2.47
CA PRO A 105 -10.07 12.20 -2.52
C PRO A 105 -10.13 13.67 -2.07
N LYS A 106 -10.87 14.50 -2.82
CA LYS A 106 -11.01 15.94 -2.57
C LYS A 106 -9.68 16.71 -2.48
N ASN A 107 -8.59 16.18 -3.03
CA ASN A 107 -7.23 16.72 -2.85
C ASN A 107 -6.87 16.96 -1.37
N SER A 108 -7.33 16.06 -0.50
CA SER A 108 -7.25 16.22 0.95
C SER A 108 -5.87 15.94 1.56
N ILE A 109 -5.01 15.24 0.82
CA ILE A 109 -3.66 14.86 1.26
C ILE A 109 -2.62 15.54 0.36
N LYS A 110 -1.68 16.24 0.99
CA LYS A 110 -0.63 16.99 0.27
C LYS A 110 0.56 16.12 -0.10
N TYR A 111 0.33 15.07 -0.89
CA TYR A 111 1.40 14.17 -1.33
C TYR A 111 2.51 14.90 -2.10
N LYS A 112 3.76 14.65 -1.72
CA LYS A 112 4.92 15.11 -2.49
C LYS A 112 5.11 14.24 -3.73
N ASN A 113 5.24 14.87 -4.90
CA ASN A 113 5.45 14.19 -6.18
C ASN A 113 4.36 13.17 -6.56
N TYR A 114 3.10 13.40 -6.16
CA TYR A 114 1.96 12.48 -6.37
C TYR A 114 1.94 11.83 -7.77
N GLU A 115 2.03 12.63 -8.84
CA GLU A 115 2.02 12.15 -10.22
C GLU A 115 3.12 11.13 -10.55
N LYS A 116 4.26 11.18 -9.86
CA LYS A 116 5.40 10.27 -10.07
C LYS A 116 5.29 8.97 -9.29
N ILE A 117 4.45 8.93 -8.25
CA ILE A 117 4.33 7.79 -7.31
C ILE A 117 2.91 7.19 -7.30
N ARG A 118 2.02 7.64 -8.18
CA ARG A 118 0.61 7.29 -8.17
C ARG A 118 0.37 5.79 -8.36
N TYR A 119 1.19 5.10 -9.13
CA TYR A 119 1.03 3.69 -9.43
C TYR A 119 2.26 2.90 -9.00
N LEU A 120 2.09 1.99 -8.05
CA LEU A 120 3.16 1.20 -7.48
C LEU A 120 2.89 -0.28 -7.67
N LEU A 121 3.86 -1.01 -8.18
CA LEU A 121 3.84 -2.47 -8.19
C LEU A 121 4.70 -2.98 -7.03
N GLU A 122 4.19 -3.92 -6.26
CA GLU A 122 4.92 -4.57 -5.17
C GLU A 122 4.88 -6.08 -5.38
N ILE A 123 6.04 -6.71 -5.20
CA ILE A 123 6.20 -8.17 -5.16
C ILE A 123 6.78 -8.56 -3.80
N GLU A 124 6.19 -9.57 -3.18
CA GLU A 124 6.60 -10.09 -1.87
C GLU A 124 6.66 -11.62 -1.89
N GLU A 125 7.71 -12.19 -1.31
CA GLU A 125 7.77 -13.64 -1.07
C GLU A 125 6.79 -14.05 0.03
N LYS A 126 5.94 -15.05 -0.25
CA LYS A 126 5.15 -15.76 0.76
C LYS A 126 5.76 -17.16 0.96
N SER A 127 5.17 -18.20 0.38
CA SER A 127 5.76 -19.55 0.36
C SER A 127 6.78 -19.71 -0.77
N LYS A 128 6.56 -19.04 -1.91
CA LYS A 128 7.46 -19.10 -3.05
C LYS A 128 8.66 -18.16 -2.87
N ARG A 129 9.87 -18.75 -2.91
CA ARG A 129 11.15 -18.02 -2.89
C ARG A 129 11.55 -17.57 -4.28
N ILE A 130 12.15 -16.38 -4.38
CA ILE A 130 12.52 -15.76 -5.65
C ILE A 130 13.95 -15.26 -5.57
N ASP A 131 14.82 -15.77 -6.43
CA ASP A 131 16.22 -15.37 -6.47
C ASP A 131 16.38 -13.90 -6.88
N SER A 132 15.69 -13.51 -7.97
CA SER A 132 15.69 -12.13 -8.49
C SER A 132 14.27 -11.66 -8.80
N PHE A 133 13.80 -10.67 -8.04
CA PHE A 133 12.52 -10.02 -8.31
C PHE A 133 12.51 -9.32 -9.68
N ASP A 134 13.62 -8.73 -10.11
CA ASP A 134 13.69 -8.03 -11.39
C ASP A 134 13.51 -8.98 -12.57
N ASN A 135 14.18 -10.14 -12.53
CA ASN A 135 14.00 -11.17 -13.55
C ASN A 135 12.59 -11.74 -13.52
N TYR A 136 12.04 -11.98 -12.32
CA TYR A 136 10.68 -12.47 -12.17
C TYR A 136 9.66 -11.51 -12.80
N ILE A 137 9.71 -10.24 -12.46
CA ILE A 137 8.80 -9.19 -12.97
C ILE A 137 8.97 -9.02 -14.48
N LYS A 138 10.21 -8.97 -14.97
CA LYS A 138 10.49 -8.86 -16.41
C LYS A 138 9.90 -10.02 -17.19
N ASN A 139 10.11 -11.26 -16.74
CA ASN A 139 9.59 -12.45 -17.41
C ASN A 139 8.07 -12.59 -17.28
N LYS A 140 7.48 -12.09 -16.20
CA LYS A 140 6.04 -12.21 -15.94
C LYS A 140 5.22 -11.21 -16.74
N PHE A 141 5.75 -10.00 -16.98
CA PHE A 141 4.99 -8.90 -17.57
C PHE A 141 5.58 -8.33 -18.87
N ASP A 142 6.71 -8.86 -19.31
CA ASP A 142 7.48 -8.46 -20.49
C ASP A 142 8.07 -7.04 -20.42
N PHE A 143 8.28 -6.52 -19.21
CA PHE A 143 9.01 -5.28 -18.96
C PHE A 143 9.49 -5.20 -17.52
N LEU A 144 10.52 -4.37 -17.27
CA LEU A 144 10.98 -4.04 -15.93
C LEU A 144 10.64 -2.57 -15.62
N PRO A 145 9.71 -2.30 -14.68
CA PRO A 145 9.46 -0.94 -14.24
C PRO A 145 10.62 -0.38 -13.40
N LYS A 146 10.60 0.95 -13.19
CA LYS A 146 11.65 1.63 -12.41
C LYS A 146 11.55 1.22 -10.95
N ALA A 147 12.64 0.77 -10.34
CA ALA A 147 12.67 0.43 -8.92
C ALA A 147 12.31 1.66 -8.05
N ALA A 148 11.56 1.42 -6.98
CA ALA A 148 11.14 2.42 -6.01
C ALA A 148 11.80 2.12 -4.66
N ASN A 149 12.63 3.05 -4.18
CA ASN A 149 13.36 2.90 -2.92
C ASN A 149 12.72 3.78 -1.83
N PHE A 150 11.44 3.55 -1.51
CA PHE A 150 10.75 4.26 -0.43
C PHE A 150 9.68 3.40 0.24
N SER A 151 9.38 3.72 1.50
CA SER A 151 8.32 3.09 2.28
C SER A 151 6.99 3.82 2.12
N ASN A 152 5.88 3.20 2.50
CA ASN A 152 4.57 3.90 2.51
C ASN A 152 4.56 5.04 3.53
N TYR A 153 5.37 4.96 4.60
CA TYR A 153 5.56 6.06 5.54
C TYR A 153 6.20 7.28 4.89
N PHE A 154 7.08 7.08 3.91
CA PHE A 154 7.62 8.19 3.12
C PHE A 154 6.55 8.86 2.25
N LEU A 155 5.52 8.10 1.83
CA LEU A 155 4.40 8.63 1.05
C LEU A 155 3.34 9.30 1.93
N SER A 156 3.26 8.98 3.22
CA SER A 156 2.19 9.47 4.06
C SER A 156 2.39 10.96 4.39
N GLU A 157 1.30 11.72 4.33
CA GLU A 157 1.31 13.16 4.56
C GLU A 157 0.10 13.55 5.42
N LYS A 158 0.07 14.80 5.90
CA LYS A 158 -1.08 15.29 6.67
C LYS A 158 -2.32 15.35 5.79
N CYS A 159 -3.45 14.94 6.36
CA CYS A 159 -4.78 15.06 5.79
C CYS A 159 -5.44 16.35 6.29
N ASN A 160 -6.18 17.06 5.44
CA ASN A 160 -6.96 18.24 5.85
C ASN A 160 -8.43 17.93 6.18
N ILE A 161 -8.89 16.69 5.93
CA ILE A 161 -10.21 16.20 6.34
C ILE A 161 -10.08 15.24 7.52
N SER A 162 -11.19 15.03 8.23
CA SER A 162 -11.18 14.13 9.39
C SER A 162 -10.97 12.67 9.00
N PRO A 163 -10.45 11.82 9.90
CA PRO A 163 -10.32 10.38 9.66
C PRO A 163 -11.66 9.70 9.30
N GLU A 164 -12.78 10.16 9.85
CA GLU A 164 -14.13 9.69 9.52
C GLU A 164 -14.53 10.07 8.10
N GLU A 165 -14.32 11.33 7.72
CA GLU A 165 -14.62 11.78 6.36
C GLU A 165 -13.77 11.01 5.34
N LEU A 166 -12.47 10.83 5.62
CA LEU A 166 -11.58 10.05 4.77
C LEU A 166 -12.03 8.58 4.65
N LEU A 167 -12.55 7.99 5.74
CA LEU A 167 -13.10 6.64 5.72
C LEU A 167 -14.35 6.55 4.83
N VAL A 168 -15.22 7.55 4.87
CA VAL A 168 -16.40 7.64 3.98
C VAL A 168 -15.95 7.77 2.53
N GLU A 169 -15.01 8.67 2.23
CA GLU A 169 -14.45 8.80 0.88
C GLU A 169 -13.86 7.48 0.39
N GLY A 170 -13.11 6.75 1.23
CA GLY A 170 -12.53 5.46 0.88
C GLY A 170 -13.56 4.38 0.57
N LYS A 171 -14.78 4.44 1.12
CA LYS A 171 -15.87 3.51 0.79
C LYS A 171 -16.54 3.81 -0.55
N ASN A 172 -16.39 5.02 -1.07
CA ASN A 172 -17.03 5.47 -2.30
C ASN A 172 -16.15 5.31 -3.56
N VAL A 173 -14.99 4.64 -3.44
CA VAL A 173 -13.98 4.45 -4.51
C VAL A 173 -13.99 3.04 -5.09
#